data_AF-A0A1F3IQK5-F1
#
_entry.id   AF-A0A1F3IQK5-F1
#
_cell.length_a   1.000
_cell.length_b   1.000
_cell.length_c   1.000
_cell.angle_alpha   90.00
_cell.angle_beta   90.00
_cell.angle_gamma   90.00
#
_symmetry.space_group_name_H-M   'P 1'
#
loop_
_entity.id
_entity.type
_entity.pdbx_description
1 polymer ?
#
loop_
_entity_poly.entity_id
_entity_poly.type
_entity_poly.pdbx_seq_one_letter_code
_entity_poly.pdbx_strand_id
1 'polypeptide(L)'
;MDTHLFGSIIFGPVRSRRLGLSLGINLLPANKKVCTFDCVYCECGWTDKTSADGLPKATEVVAELEKKLQEMQAAGELPDAITFAGNGEPTMHPDFSFIMRDSVRLRDEYAPAAKITVLTNSTQLHKQKIADAIALADKGLLKLDTTDPKQFELINRAAKGIELNEVMHFIEQFTGEKIIQTLVLRGDSEGEKIDNTTEESLLALAAFVSKIDAIEWMIYPIDRPTPEKQLEKMSREEMDRIGEFVRKHTNVPVTIRY
;
A
#
# COMPACT_ATOMS: atom_id res chain seq x y z
N MET A 1 2.46 -9.62 -20.19
CA MET A 1 2.69 -10.16 -18.84
C MET A 1 1.40 -10.01 -18.08
N ASP A 2 1.05 -11.02 -17.30
CA ASP A 2 -0.21 -11.08 -16.56
C ASP A 2 0.01 -10.68 -15.10
N THR A 3 -1.08 -10.32 -14.45
CA THR A 3 -1.14 -10.00 -13.01
C THR A 3 -0.81 -11.25 -12.18
N HIS A 4 -0.38 -11.07 -10.93
CA HIS A 4 0.12 -12.14 -10.07
C HIS A 4 -0.50 -12.07 -8.66
N LEU A 5 -0.79 -13.26 -8.09
CA LEU A 5 -1.21 -13.42 -6.71
C LEU A 5 -0.13 -14.13 -5.89
N PHE A 6 0.03 -13.70 -4.65
CA PHE A 6 0.92 -14.28 -3.65
C PHE A 6 0.30 -15.57 -3.10
N GLY A 7 0.98 -16.70 -3.34
CA GLY A 7 0.48 -18.04 -3.01
C GLY A 7 0.71 -18.50 -1.56
N SER A 8 1.29 -17.66 -0.70
CA SER A 8 1.68 -18.02 0.67
C SER A 8 1.35 -16.89 1.65
N ILE A 9 1.13 -17.23 2.92
CA ILE A 9 0.89 -16.23 3.98
C ILE A 9 2.15 -15.41 4.19
N ILE A 10 3.29 -16.08 4.35
CA ILE A 10 4.60 -15.44 4.40
C ILE A 10 5.33 -15.68 3.07
N PHE A 11 5.77 -14.60 2.42
CA PHE A 11 6.46 -14.68 1.13
C PHE A 11 7.78 -13.90 1.14
N GLY A 12 8.70 -14.32 0.28
CA GLY A 12 10.08 -13.84 0.29
C GLY A 12 10.98 -14.63 1.25
N PRO A 13 12.07 -14.02 1.75
CA PRO A 13 12.40 -12.60 1.64
C PRO A 13 12.74 -12.17 0.22
N VAL A 14 12.36 -10.95 -0.16
CA VAL A 14 12.68 -10.33 -1.44
C VAL A 14 13.64 -9.18 -1.20
N ARG A 15 14.73 -9.12 -1.98
CA ARG A 15 15.61 -7.94 -2.00
C ARG A 15 14.88 -6.77 -2.66
N SER A 16 14.26 -5.95 -1.83
CA SER A 16 13.59 -4.72 -2.21
C SER A 16 14.61 -3.60 -2.36
N ARG A 17 14.57 -2.91 -3.51
CA ARG A 17 15.31 -1.65 -3.71
C ARG A 17 14.92 -0.58 -2.67
N ARG A 18 13.75 -0.70 -2.05
CA ARG A 18 13.13 0.32 -1.17
C ARG A 18 13.27 -0.03 0.32
N LEU A 19 13.24 -1.31 0.65
CA LEU A 19 13.09 -1.81 2.01
C LEU A 19 14.22 -2.75 2.44
N GLY A 20 15.26 -2.93 1.62
CA GLY A 20 16.29 -3.95 1.88
C GLY A 20 15.74 -5.36 1.70
N LEU A 21 16.21 -6.31 2.50
CA LEU A 21 15.69 -7.67 2.56
C LEU A 21 14.32 -7.66 3.25
N SER A 22 13.24 -7.66 2.46
CA SER A 22 11.87 -7.57 2.99
C SER A 22 11.19 -8.92 3.02
N LEU A 23 10.62 -9.28 4.16
CA LEU A 23 9.66 -10.37 4.30
C LEU A 23 8.24 -9.82 4.08
N GLY A 24 7.42 -10.50 3.30
CA GLY A 24 6.03 -10.10 3.04
C GLY A 24 5.04 -10.93 3.83
N ILE A 25 3.98 -10.29 4.31
CA ILE A 25 2.83 -10.93 4.97
C ILE A 25 1.60 -10.67 4.11
N ASN A 26 1.02 -11.73 3.54
CA ASN A 26 -0.26 -11.73 2.85
C ASN A 26 -1.35 -12.23 3.81
N LEU A 27 -2.28 -11.35 4.18
CA LEU A 27 -3.41 -11.69 5.06
C LEU A 27 -4.66 -12.12 4.29
N LEU A 28 -4.57 -12.27 2.98
CA LEU A 28 -5.71 -12.48 2.09
C LEU A 28 -5.59 -13.83 1.39
N PRO A 29 -6.69 -14.36 0.83
CA PRO A 29 -6.67 -15.70 0.26
C PRO A 29 -5.62 -15.83 -0.85
N ALA A 30 -4.94 -16.97 -0.91
CA ALA A 30 -3.84 -17.19 -1.86
C ALA A 30 -4.29 -17.20 -3.33
N ASN A 31 -5.58 -17.42 -3.58
CA ASN A 31 -6.15 -17.65 -4.91
C ASN A 31 -7.02 -16.50 -5.44
N LYS A 32 -7.20 -15.42 -4.68
CA LYS A 32 -7.99 -14.26 -5.12
C LYS A 32 -7.53 -12.96 -4.47
N LYS A 33 -7.77 -11.86 -5.16
CA LYS A 33 -7.59 -10.52 -4.61
C LYS A 33 -8.82 -10.10 -3.80
N VAL A 34 -8.63 -9.71 -2.55
CA VAL A 34 -9.69 -9.18 -1.66
C VAL A 34 -9.32 -7.76 -1.25
N CYS A 35 -10.06 -6.77 -1.73
CA CYS A 35 -9.69 -5.38 -1.54
C CYS A 35 -10.94 -4.50 -1.53
N THR A 36 -10.88 -3.39 -0.82
CA THR A 36 -11.89 -2.32 -0.91
C THR A 36 -11.67 -1.39 -2.09
N PHE A 37 -10.53 -1.49 -2.77
CA PHE A 37 -10.27 -0.83 -4.05
C PHE A 37 -10.14 -1.86 -5.16
N ASP A 38 -10.53 -1.48 -6.37
CA ASP A 38 -10.32 -2.26 -7.58
C ASP A 38 -9.40 -1.55 -8.58
N CYS A 39 -8.25 -1.08 -8.10
CA CYS A 39 -7.39 -0.17 -8.85
C CYS A 39 -6.98 -0.71 -10.23
N VAL A 40 -7.09 0.14 -11.26
CA VAL A 40 -6.75 -0.19 -12.66
C VAL A 40 -5.29 -0.63 -12.86
N TYR A 41 -4.40 -0.23 -11.95
CA TYR A 41 -2.97 -0.51 -11.99
C TYR A 41 -2.54 -1.68 -11.08
N CYS A 42 -3.46 -2.35 -10.37
CA CYS A 42 -3.07 -3.28 -9.30
C CYS A 42 -2.39 -4.54 -9.86
N GLU A 43 -1.18 -4.87 -9.40
CA GLU A 43 -0.46 -6.05 -9.88
C GLU A 43 -1.16 -7.39 -9.55
N CYS A 44 -2.05 -7.39 -8.55
CA CYS A 44 -2.89 -8.54 -8.18
C CYS A 44 -4.13 -8.71 -9.05
N GLY A 45 -4.33 -7.86 -10.05
CA GLY A 45 -5.46 -7.91 -10.96
C GLY A 45 -6.74 -7.30 -10.40
N TRP A 46 -7.87 -7.71 -10.99
CA TRP A 46 -9.20 -7.29 -10.55
C TRP A 46 -9.60 -7.98 -9.25
N THR A 47 -10.38 -7.29 -8.45
CA THR A 47 -10.81 -7.70 -7.13
C THR A 47 -11.96 -8.68 -7.26
N ASP A 48 -11.88 -9.77 -6.49
CA ASP A 48 -13.00 -10.68 -6.36
C ASP A 48 -14.07 -10.04 -5.47
N LYS A 49 -15.26 -9.79 -6.04
CA LYS A 49 -16.38 -9.15 -5.35
C LYS A 49 -17.21 -10.14 -4.51
N THR A 50 -16.83 -11.41 -4.47
CA THR A 50 -17.45 -12.43 -3.60
C THR A 50 -16.98 -12.32 -2.15
N SER A 51 -17.59 -13.08 -1.24
CA SER A 51 -17.23 -13.12 0.19
C SER A 51 -15.72 -13.35 0.38
N ALA A 52 -15.16 -12.77 1.45
CA ALA A 52 -13.77 -12.97 1.86
C ALA A 52 -13.54 -14.35 2.50
N ASP A 53 -14.03 -15.42 1.85
CA ASP A 53 -13.77 -16.79 2.27
C ASP A 53 -12.30 -17.16 1.99
N GLY A 54 -11.73 -18.01 2.85
CA GLY A 54 -10.35 -18.50 2.70
C GLY A 54 -9.27 -17.57 3.27
N LEU A 55 -9.63 -16.65 4.17
CA LEU A 55 -8.63 -15.89 4.94
C LEU A 55 -7.83 -16.85 5.85
N PRO A 56 -6.50 -16.69 5.94
CA PRO A 56 -5.69 -17.47 6.87
C PRO A 56 -6.11 -17.15 8.31
N LYS A 57 -6.08 -18.13 9.21
CA LYS A 57 -6.37 -17.84 10.62
C LYS A 57 -5.23 -17.01 11.21
N ALA A 58 -5.56 -16.10 12.13
CA ALA A 58 -4.55 -15.30 12.82
C ALA A 58 -3.44 -16.16 13.45
N THR A 59 -3.79 -17.30 14.04
CA THR A 59 -2.81 -18.25 14.62
C THR A 59 -1.88 -18.86 13.58
N GLU A 60 -2.36 -19.09 12.34
CA GLU A 60 -1.53 -19.61 11.24
C GLU A 60 -0.55 -18.53 10.78
N VAL A 61 -1.00 -17.29 10.65
CA VAL A 61 -0.14 -16.15 10.29
C VAL A 61 0.99 -15.96 11.30
N VAL A 62 0.66 -15.95 12.59
CA VAL A 62 1.65 -15.78 13.67
C VAL A 62 2.65 -16.94 13.68
N ALA A 63 2.17 -18.18 13.56
CA ALA A 63 3.04 -19.36 13.55
C ALA A 63 3.98 -19.39 12.32
N GLU A 64 3.49 -19.05 11.13
CA GLU A 64 4.33 -18.99 9.92
C GLU A 64 5.35 -17.85 9.99
N LEU A 65 4.96 -16.68 10.51
CA LEU A 65 5.89 -15.56 10.70
C LEU A 65 7.00 -15.93 11.69
N GLU A 66 6.63 -16.48 12.85
CA GLU A 66 7.59 -16.90 13.89
C GLU A 66 8.56 -17.94 13.34
N LYS A 67 8.04 -18.99 12.71
CA LYS A 67 8.87 -20.02 12.07
C LYS A 67 9.85 -19.40 11.08
N LYS A 68 9.38 -18.49 10.21
CA LYS A 68 10.23 -17.88 9.19
C LYS A 68 11.32 -16.98 9.79
N LEU A 69 10.99 -16.23 10.83
CA LEU A 69 11.97 -15.40 11.54
C LEU A 69 13.03 -16.25 12.25
N GLN A 70 12.65 -17.37 12.89
CA GLN A 70 13.59 -18.32 13.48
C GLN A 70 14.53 -18.94 12.43
N GLU A 71 14.00 -19.35 11.28
CA GLU A 71 14.81 -19.85 10.16
C GLU A 71 15.82 -18.81 9.68
N MET A 72 15.39 -17.55 9.50
CA MET A 72 16.25 -16.45 9.06
C MET A 72 17.30 -16.08 10.12
N GLN A 73 16.94 -16.14 11.41
CA GLN A 73 17.86 -15.92 12.52
C GLN A 73 18.95 -16.99 12.55
N ALA A 74 18.58 -18.27 12.42
CA ALA A 74 19.53 -19.38 12.37
C ALA A 74 20.47 -19.31 11.16
N ALA A 75 19.98 -18.78 10.03
CA ALA A 75 20.77 -18.56 8.83
C ALA A 75 21.66 -17.30 8.88
N GLY A 76 21.48 -16.40 9.86
CA GLY A 76 22.18 -15.12 9.92
C GLY A 76 21.72 -14.11 8.87
N GLU A 77 20.53 -14.28 8.30
CA GLU A 77 19.96 -13.45 7.23
C GLU A 77 18.64 -12.81 7.67
N LEU A 78 18.67 -12.05 8.77
CA LEU A 78 17.48 -11.37 9.30
C LEU A 78 16.92 -10.32 8.33
N PRO A 79 15.59 -10.10 8.30
CA PRO A 79 15.00 -9.13 7.40
C PRO A 79 15.31 -7.70 7.82
N ASP A 80 15.44 -6.80 6.85
CA ASP A 80 15.45 -5.35 7.07
C ASP A 80 14.02 -4.81 7.27
N ALA A 81 13.02 -5.50 6.69
CA ALA A 81 11.62 -5.10 6.78
C ALA A 81 10.67 -6.31 6.83
N ILE A 82 9.57 -6.13 7.56
CA ILE A 82 8.42 -7.05 7.58
C ILE A 82 7.22 -6.24 7.08
N THR A 83 6.71 -6.61 5.90
CA THR A 83 5.75 -5.77 5.17
C THR A 83 4.41 -6.45 5.04
N PHE A 84 3.36 -5.85 5.59
CA PHE A 84 1.97 -6.21 5.31
C PHE A 84 1.61 -5.73 3.90
N ALA A 85 1.44 -6.69 3.00
CA ALA A 85 1.13 -6.50 1.59
C ALA A 85 0.32 -7.71 1.10
N GLY A 86 0.38 -8.03 -0.19
CA GLY A 86 -0.20 -9.26 -0.74
C GLY A 86 -1.41 -9.01 -1.60
N ASN A 87 -2.38 -9.92 -1.56
CA ASN A 87 -3.49 -10.02 -2.51
C ASN A 87 -4.61 -9.00 -2.24
N GLY A 88 -4.30 -7.73 -1.98
CA GLY A 88 -5.29 -6.67 -1.76
C GLY A 88 -5.06 -5.85 -0.48
N GLU A 89 -6.13 -5.49 0.21
CA GLU A 89 -6.08 -4.62 1.39
C GLU A 89 -5.90 -5.44 2.68
N PRO A 90 -4.72 -5.45 3.33
CA PRO A 90 -4.47 -6.30 4.49
C PRO A 90 -5.38 -5.99 5.68
N THR A 91 -5.83 -4.74 5.82
CA THR A 91 -6.69 -4.31 6.93
C THR A 91 -8.14 -4.83 6.83
N MET A 92 -8.49 -5.49 5.72
CA MET A 92 -9.76 -6.23 5.59
C MET A 92 -9.80 -7.49 6.43
N HIS A 93 -8.65 -8.00 6.89
CA HIS A 93 -8.61 -9.17 7.75
C HIS A 93 -9.25 -8.85 9.13
N PRO A 94 -10.25 -9.60 9.61
CA PRO A 94 -10.97 -9.29 10.85
C PRO A 94 -10.07 -9.26 12.09
N ASP A 95 -9.01 -10.07 12.07
CA ASP A 95 -8.00 -10.15 13.13
C ASP A 95 -6.75 -9.30 12.86
N PHE A 96 -6.78 -8.36 11.90
CA PHE A 96 -5.62 -7.51 11.54
C PHE A 96 -4.93 -6.91 12.78
N SER A 97 -5.69 -6.33 13.71
CA SER A 97 -5.12 -5.72 14.92
C SER A 97 -4.48 -6.73 15.86
N PHE A 98 -4.94 -7.98 15.89
CA PHE A 98 -4.30 -9.04 16.67
C PHE A 98 -2.98 -9.43 16.02
N ILE A 99 -3.00 -9.70 14.71
CA ILE A 99 -1.83 -10.08 13.93
C ILE A 99 -0.75 -8.99 14.00
N MET A 100 -1.12 -7.71 13.87
CA MET A 100 -0.17 -6.60 14.01
C MET A 100 0.57 -6.62 15.34
N ARG A 101 -0.13 -6.84 16.46
CA ARG A 101 0.51 -6.87 17.79
C ARG A 101 1.47 -8.05 17.93
N ASP A 102 1.08 -9.23 17.46
CA ASP A 102 1.98 -10.39 17.49
C ASP A 102 3.15 -10.23 16.52
N SER A 103 2.96 -9.64 15.34
CA SER A 103 4.05 -9.34 14.41
C SER A 103 5.07 -8.37 15.03
N VAL A 104 4.62 -7.35 15.78
CA VAL A 104 5.51 -6.45 16.53
C VAL A 104 6.29 -7.24 17.58
N ARG A 105 5.62 -8.04 18.41
CA ARG A 105 6.26 -8.89 19.42
C ARG A 105 7.32 -9.81 18.81
N LEU A 106 6.97 -10.52 17.73
CA LEU A 106 7.88 -11.44 17.03
C LEU A 106 9.06 -10.71 16.38
N ARG A 107 8.82 -9.54 15.78
CA ARG A 107 9.90 -8.70 15.26
C ARG A 107 10.86 -8.33 16.39
N ASP A 108 10.35 -7.82 17.51
CA ASP A 108 11.18 -7.38 18.64
C ASP A 108 12.02 -8.54 19.21
N GLU A 109 11.48 -9.76 19.22
CA GLU A 109 12.13 -10.97 19.72
C GLU A 109 13.22 -11.51 18.76
N TYR A 110 12.91 -11.65 17.47
CA TYR A 110 13.78 -12.37 16.53
C TYR A 110 14.59 -11.44 15.61
N ALA A 111 14.06 -10.26 15.29
CA ALA A 111 14.61 -9.33 14.29
C ALA A 111 14.44 -7.85 14.71
N PRO A 112 14.96 -7.41 15.86
CA PRO A 112 14.67 -6.08 16.44
C PRO A 112 15.08 -4.89 15.57
N ALA A 113 16.00 -5.09 14.62
CA ALA A 113 16.40 -4.05 13.65
C ALA A 113 15.41 -3.90 12.48
N ALA A 114 14.57 -4.91 12.22
CA ALA A 114 13.66 -4.91 11.08
C ALA A 114 12.54 -3.86 11.27
N LYS A 115 12.13 -3.22 10.18
CA LYS A 115 11.02 -2.26 10.20
C LYS A 115 9.70 -2.91 9.80
N ILE A 116 8.67 -2.76 10.63
CA ILE A 116 7.32 -3.18 10.26
C ILE A 116 6.71 -2.10 9.38
N THR A 117 6.27 -2.51 8.19
CA THR A 117 5.70 -1.64 7.17
C THR A 117 4.29 -2.12 6.83
N VAL A 118 3.31 -1.22 6.79
CA VAL A 118 1.94 -1.54 6.34
C VAL A 118 1.63 -0.76 5.08
N LEU A 119 1.35 -1.47 3.99
CA LEU A 119 0.77 -0.87 2.79
C LEU A 119 -0.75 -0.94 2.92
N THR A 120 -1.41 0.21 2.90
CA THR A 120 -2.87 0.28 3.00
C THR A 120 -3.44 1.28 2.00
N ASN A 121 -4.60 0.95 1.46
CA ASN A 121 -5.40 1.81 0.62
C ASN A 121 -6.18 2.88 1.39
N SER A 122 -5.96 2.97 2.71
CA SER A 122 -6.51 3.98 3.62
C SER A 122 -8.01 3.87 3.92
N THR A 123 -8.75 3.00 3.22
CA THR A 123 -10.21 2.94 3.33
C THR A 123 -10.72 2.45 4.69
N GLN A 124 -9.93 1.67 5.43
CA GLN A 124 -10.30 1.14 6.74
C GLN A 124 -9.91 2.05 7.90
N LEU A 125 -9.29 3.21 7.65
CA LEU A 125 -8.84 4.13 8.70
C LEU A 125 -9.99 4.68 9.56
N HIS A 126 -11.23 4.68 9.06
CA HIS A 126 -12.43 5.03 9.82
C HIS A 126 -12.69 4.11 11.03
N LYS A 127 -12.10 2.91 11.05
CA LYS A 127 -12.19 1.98 12.17
C LYS A 127 -11.03 2.25 13.13
N GLN A 128 -11.33 2.81 14.30
CA GLN A 128 -10.30 3.13 15.31
C GLN A 128 -9.37 1.95 15.62
N LYS A 129 -9.92 0.74 15.78
CA LYS A 129 -9.15 -0.49 16.03
C LYS A 129 -8.13 -0.81 14.92
N ILE A 130 -8.40 -0.42 13.67
CA ILE A 130 -7.50 -0.58 12.53
C ILE A 130 -6.47 0.55 12.52
N ALA A 131 -6.91 1.80 12.68
CA ALA A 131 -6.00 2.94 12.79
C ALA A 131 -4.96 2.74 13.92
N ASP A 132 -5.40 2.38 15.12
CA ASP A 132 -4.51 2.09 16.25
C ASP A 132 -3.52 0.96 15.93
N ALA A 133 -3.94 -0.06 15.17
CA ALA A 133 -3.07 -1.16 14.79
C ALA A 133 -2.02 -0.76 13.75
N ILE A 134 -2.39 0.07 12.77
CA ILE A 134 -1.43 0.61 11.78
C ILE A 134 -0.44 1.55 12.47
N ALA A 135 -0.87 2.30 13.48
CA ALA A 135 0.00 3.19 14.26
C ALA A 135 1.08 2.44 15.07
N LEU A 136 0.99 1.10 15.22
CA LEU A 136 2.05 0.28 15.79
C LEU A 136 3.20 -0.01 14.79
N ALA A 137 2.97 0.18 13.49
CA ALA A 137 3.99 -0.04 12.48
C ALA A 137 5.04 1.07 12.52
N ASP A 138 6.30 0.73 12.21
CA ASP A 138 7.33 1.75 11.99
C ASP A 138 7.02 2.63 10.77
N LYS A 139 6.26 2.10 9.79
CA LYS A 139 5.89 2.82 8.56
C LYS A 139 4.47 2.48 8.12
N GLY A 140 3.58 3.47 8.20
CA GLY A 140 2.24 3.41 7.59
C GLY A 140 2.22 4.09 6.23
N LEU A 141 2.13 3.31 5.15
CA LEU A 141 2.07 3.83 3.78
C LEU A 141 0.60 3.90 3.35
N LEU A 142 0.07 5.11 3.34
CA LEU A 142 -1.32 5.45 3.10
C LEU A 142 -1.50 5.83 1.63
N LYS A 143 -2.28 5.06 0.90
CA LYS A 143 -2.55 5.34 -0.51
C LYS A 143 -3.42 6.58 -0.69
N LEU A 144 -3.02 7.45 -1.61
CA LEU A 144 -3.83 8.54 -2.16
C LEU A 144 -3.32 8.88 -3.57
N ASP A 145 -4.07 8.48 -4.61
CA ASP A 145 -3.67 8.70 -6.01
C ASP A 145 -4.19 10.00 -6.61
N THR A 146 -5.21 10.60 -6.00
CA THR A 146 -5.89 11.80 -6.48
C THR A 146 -6.68 12.45 -5.35
N THR A 147 -6.94 13.75 -5.48
CA THR A 147 -7.91 14.50 -4.65
C THR A 147 -9.21 14.81 -5.41
N ASP A 148 -9.35 14.31 -6.65
CA ASP A 148 -10.53 14.49 -7.49
C ASP A 148 -11.43 13.23 -7.43
N PRO A 149 -12.71 13.35 -7.04
CA PRO A 149 -13.62 12.21 -6.93
C PRO A 149 -13.83 11.45 -8.24
N LYS A 150 -13.89 12.14 -9.39
CA LYS A 150 -14.06 11.46 -10.69
C LYS A 150 -12.84 10.60 -11.01
N GLN A 151 -11.64 11.11 -10.81
CA GLN A 151 -10.42 10.33 -10.98
C GLN A 151 -10.34 9.18 -9.97
N PHE A 152 -10.82 9.34 -8.75
CA PHE A 152 -10.82 8.28 -7.75
C PHE A 152 -11.71 7.10 -8.17
N GLU A 153 -12.89 7.39 -8.71
CA GLU A 153 -13.77 6.36 -9.29
C GLU A 153 -13.10 5.63 -10.45
N LEU A 154 -12.42 6.35 -11.35
CA LEU A 154 -11.76 5.76 -12.51
C LEU A 154 -10.50 4.96 -12.16
N ILE A 155 -9.64 5.52 -11.29
CA ILE A 155 -8.33 4.96 -10.92
C ILE A 155 -8.48 3.85 -9.89
N ASN A 156 -9.12 4.16 -8.75
CA ASN A 156 -9.13 3.32 -7.57
C ASN A 156 -10.34 2.38 -7.52
N ARG A 157 -11.45 2.75 -8.18
CA ARG A 157 -12.67 1.96 -8.28
C ARG A 157 -13.08 1.39 -6.92
N ALA A 158 -13.24 2.28 -5.95
CA ALA A 158 -13.52 1.90 -4.57
C ALA A 158 -14.86 1.15 -4.45
N ALA A 159 -14.95 0.25 -3.47
CA ALA A 159 -16.18 -0.46 -3.16
C ALA A 159 -17.29 0.53 -2.76
N LYS A 160 -18.54 0.13 -2.98
CA LYS A 160 -19.72 0.97 -2.74
C LYS A 160 -19.72 1.53 -1.32
N GLY A 161 -19.95 2.85 -1.20
CA GLY A 161 -20.02 3.56 0.08
C GLY A 161 -18.67 4.03 0.62
N ILE A 162 -17.60 3.96 -0.18
CA ILE A 162 -16.31 4.55 0.14
C ILE A 162 -16.13 5.81 -0.72
N GLU A 163 -16.17 6.97 -0.07
CA GLU A 163 -16.03 8.27 -0.73
C GLU A 163 -14.63 8.84 -0.52
N LEU A 164 -14.05 9.47 -1.56
CA LEU A 164 -12.69 10.02 -1.49
C LEU A 164 -12.53 11.03 -0.34
N ASN A 165 -13.51 11.91 -0.15
CA ASN A 165 -13.47 12.93 0.90
C ASN A 165 -13.41 12.32 2.31
N GLU A 166 -14.09 11.18 2.52
CA GLU A 166 -14.01 10.46 3.79
C GLU A 166 -12.63 9.80 3.95
N VAL A 167 -12.10 9.16 2.91
CA VAL A 167 -10.74 8.60 2.95
C VAL A 167 -9.70 9.68 3.29
N MET A 168 -9.77 10.84 2.63
CA MET A 168 -8.91 11.99 2.91
C MET A 168 -9.08 12.49 4.35
N HIS A 169 -10.31 12.58 4.84
CA HIS A 169 -10.59 12.96 6.23
C HIS A 169 -9.94 11.98 7.22
N PHE A 170 -10.06 10.67 7.01
CA PHE A 170 -9.46 9.68 7.90
C PHE A 170 -7.93 9.61 7.79
N ILE A 171 -7.34 9.90 6.62
CA ILE A 171 -5.90 10.12 6.49
C ILE A 171 -5.46 11.33 7.34
N GLU A 172 -6.20 12.44 7.29
CA GLU A 172 -5.93 13.63 8.09
C GLU A 172 -6.01 13.34 9.60
N GLN A 173 -7.00 12.56 10.05
CA GLN A 173 -7.19 12.20 11.46
C GLN A 173 -6.26 11.08 11.96
N PHE A 174 -5.59 10.34 11.06
CA PHE A 174 -4.71 9.25 11.46
C PHE A 174 -3.55 9.77 12.32
N THR A 175 -3.30 9.16 13.47
CA THR A 175 -2.30 9.66 14.44
C THR A 175 -0.92 9.01 14.32
N GLY A 176 -0.81 7.91 13.56
CA GLY A 176 0.48 7.28 13.28
C GLY A 176 1.31 8.04 12.25
N GLU A 177 2.51 7.52 11.95
CA GLU A 177 3.36 8.08 10.90
C GLU A 177 2.68 7.98 9.53
N LYS A 178 2.52 9.13 8.87
CA LYS A 178 1.88 9.26 7.56
C LYS A 178 2.93 9.31 6.47
N ILE A 179 3.07 8.23 5.71
CA ILE A 179 3.78 8.23 4.42
C ILE A 179 2.72 8.14 3.33
N ILE A 180 2.57 9.19 2.53
CA ILE A 180 1.56 9.19 1.45
C ILE A 180 2.14 8.52 0.21
N GLN A 181 1.41 7.55 -0.34
CA GLN A 181 1.77 6.86 -1.58
C GLN A 181 0.84 7.24 -2.72
N THR A 182 1.41 7.82 -3.77
CA THR A 182 0.72 8.19 -5.01
C THR A 182 1.36 7.45 -6.18
N LEU A 183 0.58 6.63 -6.87
CA LEU A 183 0.99 6.08 -8.16
C LEU A 183 0.64 7.11 -9.23
N VAL A 184 1.65 7.51 -9.99
CA VAL A 184 1.56 8.49 -11.07
C VAL A 184 1.30 7.75 -12.38
N LEU A 185 0.17 8.03 -13.03
CA LEU A 185 -0.27 7.33 -14.24
C LEU A 185 -1.09 8.19 -15.20
N ARG A 186 -1.05 7.76 -16.45
CA ARG A 186 -1.92 8.18 -17.55
C ARG A 186 -2.50 6.95 -18.26
N GLY A 187 -3.60 7.11 -18.97
CA GLY A 187 -4.14 6.08 -19.84
C GLY A 187 -5.62 6.25 -20.13
N ASP A 188 -6.22 5.16 -20.59
CA ASP A 188 -7.65 5.01 -20.81
C ASP A 188 -8.17 3.81 -20.00
N SER A 189 -9.38 3.93 -19.47
CA SER A 189 -10.11 2.78 -18.93
C SER A 189 -11.59 2.92 -19.23
N GLU A 190 -12.16 1.92 -19.89
CA GLU A 190 -13.57 1.90 -20.32
C GLU A 190 -13.97 3.12 -21.19
N GLY A 191 -13.02 3.68 -21.94
CA GLY A 191 -13.26 4.85 -22.82
C GLY A 191 -13.18 6.20 -22.10
N GLU A 192 -12.87 6.21 -20.80
CA GLU A 192 -12.61 7.42 -20.02
C GLU A 192 -11.09 7.60 -19.83
N LYS A 193 -10.62 8.83 -20.05
CA LYS A 193 -9.22 9.18 -19.82
C LYS A 193 -8.91 9.28 -18.34
N ILE A 194 -7.77 8.70 -17.97
CA ILE A 194 -7.17 8.78 -16.64
C ILE A 194 -5.86 9.55 -16.77
N ASP A 195 -5.68 10.61 -15.99
CA ASP A 195 -4.43 11.39 -15.96
C ASP A 195 -4.27 12.15 -14.65
N ASN A 196 -3.50 11.60 -13.71
CA ASN A 196 -3.17 12.31 -12.47
C ASN A 196 -1.82 13.04 -12.54
N THR A 197 -1.29 13.26 -13.75
CA THR A 197 -0.01 13.94 -14.00
C THR A 197 -0.15 15.41 -14.36
N THR A 198 -1.39 15.89 -14.48
CA THR A 198 -1.68 17.31 -14.74
C THR A 198 -1.19 18.19 -13.60
N GLU A 199 -0.80 19.43 -13.91
CA GLU A 199 -0.37 20.38 -12.88
C GLU A 199 -1.47 20.61 -11.84
N GLU A 200 -2.74 20.67 -12.25
CA GLU A 200 -3.89 20.80 -11.34
C GLU A 200 -3.97 19.65 -10.33
N SER A 201 -3.91 18.39 -10.81
CA SER A 201 -3.94 17.20 -9.96
C SER A 201 -2.75 17.16 -9.00
N LEU A 202 -1.55 17.48 -9.50
CA LEU A 202 -0.32 17.48 -8.70
C LEU A 202 -0.31 18.59 -7.65
N LEU A 203 -0.80 19.79 -7.98
CA LEU A 203 -0.92 20.91 -7.03
C LEU A 203 -1.95 20.61 -5.95
N ALA A 204 -3.09 20.01 -6.31
CA ALA A 204 -4.13 19.65 -5.35
C ALA A 204 -3.65 18.56 -4.37
N LEU A 205 -2.96 17.53 -4.88
CA LEU A 205 -2.28 16.54 -4.04
C LEU A 205 -1.22 17.18 -3.14
N ALA A 206 -0.36 18.06 -3.69
CA ALA A 206 0.67 18.75 -2.92
C ALA A 206 0.06 19.60 -1.80
N ALA A 207 -1.04 20.30 -2.06
CA ALA A 207 -1.76 21.08 -1.07
C ALA A 207 -2.32 20.19 0.06
N PHE A 208 -2.96 19.06 -0.29
CA PHE A 208 -3.47 18.12 0.71
C PHE A 208 -2.35 17.52 1.55
N VAL A 209 -1.30 17.01 0.91
CA VAL A 209 -0.16 16.38 1.59
C VAL A 209 0.57 17.37 2.49
N SER A 210 0.67 18.64 2.10
CA SER A 210 1.29 19.69 2.92
C SER A 210 0.45 20.13 4.12
N LYS A 211 -0.87 19.89 4.06
CA LYS A 211 -1.82 20.22 5.13
C LYS A 211 -1.78 19.18 6.25
N ILE A 212 -1.56 17.91 5.89
CA ILE A 212 -1.50 16.82 6.85
C ILE A 212 -0.07 16.65 7.36
N ASP A 213 0.11 16.19 8.59
CA ASP A 213 1.43 15.94 9.18
C ASP A 213 2.11 14.69 8.55
N ALA A 214 2.28 14.70 7.22
CA ALA A 214 2.98 13.66 6.48
C ALA A 214 4.49 13.83 6.63
N ILE A 215 5.18 12.72 6.89
CA ILE A 215 6.63 12.70 7.02
C ILE A 215 7.34 12.48 5.68
N GLU A 216 6.62 11.90 4.71
CA GLU A 216 7.11 11.62 3.37
C GLU A 216 5.95 11.56 2.37
N TRP A 217 6.15 12.13 1.18
CA TRP A 217 5.32 11.89 0.02
C TRP A 217 6.09 11.03 -1.00
N MET A 218 5.66 9.78 -1.14
CA MET A 218 6.24 8.82 -2.05
C MET A 218 5.45 8.76 -3.36
N ILE A 219 6.09 9.15 -4.46
CA ILE A 219 5.54 9.05 -5.81
C ILE A 219 6.24 7.96 -6.62
N TYR A 220 5.49 7.21 -7.43
CA TYR A 220 6.05 6.12 -8.23
C TYR A 220 5.23 5.83 -9.48
N PRO A 221 5.85 5.36 -10.58
CA PRO A 221 5.12 4.98 -11.78
C PRO A 221 4.64 3.52 -11.70
N ILE A 222 3.87 3.11 -12.70
CA ILE A 222 3.58 1.69 -12.95
C ILE A 222 4.88 0.95 -13.23
N ASP A 223 5.18 -0.11 -12.45
CA ASP A 223 6.36 -0.95 -12.67
C ASP A 223 6.02 -2.41 -13.01
N ARG A 224 4.81 -2.84 -12.66
CA ARG A 224 4.34 -4.21 -12.75
C ARG A 224 3.18 -4.32 -13.75
N PRO A 225 2.89 -5.52 -14.27
CA PRO A 225 1.73 -5.74 -15.11
C PRO A 225 0.43 -5.32 -14.42
N THR A 226 -0.46 -4.69 -15.17
CA THR A 226 -1.73 -4.14 -14.68
C THR A 226 -2.92 -4.88 -15.29
N PRO A 227 -4.10 -4.87 -14.63
CA PRO A 227 -5.31 -5.45 -15.19
C PRO A 227 -5.86 -4.63 -16.35
N GLU A 228 -5.88 -3.29 -16.22
CA GLU A 228 -6.13 -2.39 -17.35
C GLU A 228 -4.90 -2.35 -18.27
N LYS A 229 -5.11 -2.58 -19.57
CA LYS A 229 -4.02 -2.72 -20.55
C LYS A 229 -3.68 -1.43 -21.26
N GLN A 230 -4.55 -0.43 -21.17
CA GLN A 230 -4.37 0.87 -21.81
C GLN A 230 -3.76 1.93 -20.88
N LEU A 231 -3.01 1.49 -19.86
CA LEU A 231 -2.25 2.38 -18.99
C LEU A 231 -0.84 2.64 -19.55
N GLU A 232 -0.39 3.88 -19.40
CA GLU A 232 0.92 4.34 -19.83
C GLU A 232 1.90 4.30 -18.65
N LYS A 233 3.04 3.64 -18.84
CA LYS A 233 4.16 3.70 -17.89
C LYS A 233 4.93 5.00 -18.11
N MET A 234 4.99 5.84 -17.08
CA MET A 234 5.79 7.05 -17.10
C MET A 234 7.28 6.72 -17.20
N SER A 235 7.99 7.43 -18.07
CA SER A 235 9.45 7.34 -18.18
C SER A 235 10.14 7.88 -16.92
N ARG A 236 11.43 7.54 -16.78
CA ARG A 236 12.25 8.07 -15.69
C ARG A 236 12.33 9.59 -15.73
N GLU A 237 12.51 10.14 -16.93
CA GLU A 237 12.62 11.57 -17.19
C GLU A 237 11.31 12.31 -16.87
N GLU A 238 10.15 11.69 -17.14
CA GLU A 238 8.85 12.24 -16.74
C GLU A 238 8.68 12.23 -15.23
N MET A 239 9.01 11.11 -14.57
CA MET A 239 8.96 11.03 -13.11
C MET A 239 9.91 12.02 -12.43
N ASP A 240 11.09 12.25 -13.00
CA ASP A 240 12.05 13.27 -12.53
C ASP A 240 11.43 14.67 -12.59
N ARG A 241 10.83 15.04 -13.73
CA ARG A 241 10.14 16.33 -13.90
C ARG A 241 8.96 16.50 -12.93
N ILE A 242 8.13 15.46 -12.78
CA ILE A 242 7.00 15.48 -11.85
C ILE A 242 7.50 15.64 -10.41
N GLY A 243 8.54 14.89 -10.03
CA GLY A 243 9.15 14.97 -8.71
C GLY A 243 9.75 16.34 -8.41
N GLU A 244 10.45 16.96 -9.37
CA GLU A 244 10.93 18.34 -9.25
C GLU A 244 9.79 19.35 -9.11
N PHE A 245 8.70 19.16 -9.86
CA PHE A 245 7.52 20.00 -9.78
C PHE A 245 6.89 19.92 -8.40
N VAL A 246 6.55 18.73 -7.90
CA VAL A 246 5.87 18.62 -6.59
C VAL A 246 6.75 19.07 -5.42
N ARG A 247 8.07 18.85 -5.49
CA ARG A 247 9.03 19.34 -4.46
C ARG A 247 9.01 20.86 -4.30
N LYS A 248 8.66 21.62 -5.34
CA LYS A 248 8.54 23.07 -5.28
C LYS A 248 7.22 23.53 -4.65
N HIS A 249 6.24 22.63 -4.54
CA HIS A 249 4.86 22.96 -4.15
C HIS A 249 4.39 22.24 -2.88
N THR A 250 5.26 21.48 -2.23
CA THR A 250 5.00 20.88 -0.91
C THR A 250 6.11 21.16 0.08
N ASN A 251 5.77 21.25 1.37
CA ASN A 251 6.72 21.30 2.48
C ASN A 251 7.14 19.89 2.96
N VAL A 252 6.54 18.83 2.44
CA VAL A 252 6.81 17.44 2.82
C VAL A 252 7.98 16.87 1.98
N PRO A 253 8.91 16.10 2.57
CA PRO A 253 9.94 15.41 1.81
C PRO A 253 9.35 14.51 0.72
N VAL A 254 9.72 14.75 -0.55
CA VAL A 254 9.25 13.94 -1.68
C VAL A 254 10.30 12.93 -2.13
N THR A 255 9.88 11.67 -2.19
CA THR A 255 10.69 10.58 -2.72
C THR A 255 10.09 9.99 -4.00
N ILE A 256 10.90 9.93 -5.05
CA ILE A 256 10.55 9.26 -6.31
C ILE A 256 11.05 7.81 -6.23
N ARG A 257 10.17 6.84 -6.49
CA ARG A 257 10.54 5.42 -6.58
C ARG A 257 10.26 4.90 -7.98
N TYR A 258 11.32 4.48 -8.68
CA TYR A 258 11.23 3.70 -9.93
C TYR A 258 11.19 2.19 -9.63
#